data_AF-A0A068NJ18-F1
#
_entry.id   AF-A0A068NJ18-F1
#
_cell.length_a   1.000
_cell.length_b   1.000
_cell.length_c   1.000
_cell.angle_alpha   90.00
_cell.angle_beta   90.00
_cell.angle_gamma   90.00
#
_symmetry.space_group_name_H-M   'P 1'
#
loop_
_entity.id
_entity.type
_entity.pdbx_description
1 polymer ?
#
loop_
_entity_poly.entity_id
_entity_poly.type
_entity_poly.pdbx_seq_one_letter_code
_entity_poly.pdbx_strand_id
1 'polypeptide(L)' 'MKDSYYVIFNRRGIDRLLKTDRFDLKSGECVVRMEIEVPDSVFAKPVIPVTRVVIPAESINRTIEAETTLDGEVA' A
#
# COMPACT_ATOMS: atom_id res chain seq x y z
N MET A 1 -3.45 -6.89 16.22
CA MET A 1 -2.09 -7.37 16.57
C MET A 1 -1.57 -6.65 17.83
N LYS A 2 -1.05 -7.37 18.84
CA LYS A 2 -0.41 -6.77 20.03
C LYS A 2 1.11 -6.84 19.90
N ASP A 3 1.77 -5.72 20.12
CA ASP A 3 3.24 -5.61 20.12
C ASP A 3 3.69 -4.89 21.38
N SER A 4 4.87 -5.23 21.90
CA SER A 4 5.41 -4.56 23.09
C SER A 4 6.78 -3.96 22.80
N TYR A 5 6.97 -2.73 23.26
CA TYR A 5 8.21 -1.97 23.14
C TYR A 5 8.69 -1.54 24.53
N TYR A 6 9.99 -1.49 24.71
CA TYR A 6 10.65 -0.94 25.88
C TYR A 6 11.12 0.47 25.55
N VAL A 7 10.66 1.44 26.34
CA VAL A 7 11.06 2.84 26.22
C VAL A 7 11.98 3.17 27.37
N ILE A 8 13.21 3.54 27.05
CA ILE A 8 14.23 3.93 28.01
C ILE A 8 14.29 5.46 28.05
N PHE A 9 14.21 6.00 29.26
CA PHE A 9 14.23 7.42 29.54
C PHE A 9 15.46 7.77 30.38
N ASN A 10 15.96 8.99 30.20
CA ASN A 10 16.96 9.60 31.06
C ASN A 10 16.46 11.00 31.47
N ARG A 11 17.29 11.76 32.20
CA ARG A 11 16.93 13.12 32.66
C ARG A 11 16.64 14.12 31.54
N ARG A 12 17.01 13.82 30.28
CA ARG A 12 16.76 14.65 29.10
C ARG A 12 15.50 14.23 28.33
N GLY A 13 14.87 13.11 28.68
CA GLY A 13 13.68 12.59 28.02
C GLY A 13 13.84 11.15 27.52
N ILE A 14 13.19 10.82 26.40
CA ILE A 14 13.29 9.50 25.76
C ILE A 14 14.68 9.36 25.13
N ASP A 15 15.41 8.32 25.53
CA ASP A 15 16.73 8.00 25.00
C ASP A 15 16.62 6.96 23.89
N ARG A 16 15.95 5.83 24.17
CA ARG A 16 15.88 4.66 23.27
C ARG A 16 14.51 4.00 23.31
N LEU A 17 14.10 3.45 22.16
CA LEU A 17 12.91 2.61 22.02
C LEU A 17 13.31 1.30 21.35
N LEU A 18 13.11 0.19 22.06
CA LEU A 18 13.60 -1.13 21.68
C LEU A 18 12.46 -2.14 21.69
N LYS A 19 12.42 -3.06 20.74
CA LYS A 19 11.45 -4.16 20.71
C LYS A 19 11.88 -5.36 21.57
N THR A 20 13.16 -5.42 21.90
CA THR A 20 13.78 -6.52 22.64
C THR A 20 13.97 -6.14 24.11
N ASP A 21 14.02 -7.15 24.97
CA ASP A 21 14.32 -7.05 26.40
C ASP A 21 15.82 -7.07 26.72
N ARG A 22 16.66 -7.25 25.70
CA ARG A 22 18.13 -7.32 25.83
C ARG A 22 18.74 -5.93 25.75
N PHE A 23 18.66 -5.19 26.84
CA PHE A 23 19.33 -3.90 26.98
C PHE A 23 19.96 -3.75 28.36
N ASP A 24 21.11 -3.09 28.40
CA ASP A 24 21.74 -2.66 29.65
C ASP A 24 21.30 -1.24 29.97
N LEU A 25 20.83 -1.05 31.21
CA LEU A 25 20.50 0.26 31.75
C LEU A 25 21.75 0.92 32.34
N LYS A 26 22.00 2.17 31.95
CA LYS A 26 23.03 3.00 32.55
C LYS A 26 22.49 3.66 33.82
N SER A 27 23.41 4.13 34.68
CA SER A 27 23.04 4.85 35.89
C SER A 27 22.19 6.09 35.55
N GLY A 28 21.01 6.18 36.18
CA GLY A 28 20.06 7.26 35.96
C GLY A 28 19.12 7.07 34.76
N GLU A 29 19.15 5.91 34.11
CA GLU A 29 18.13 5.52 33.11
C GLU A 29 16.97 4.78 33.79
N CYS A 30 15.77 4.97 33.25
CA CYS A 30 14.55 4.25 33.63
C CYS A 30 13.94 3.59 32.40
N VAL A 31 13.22 2.47 32.58
CA VAL A 31 12.54 1.79 31.47
C VAL A 31 11.07 1.58 31.76
N VAL A 32 10.24 1.77 30.74
CA VAL A 32 8.81 1.43 30.76
C VAL A 32 8.51 0.49 29.60
N ARG A 33 7.79 -0.58 29.88
CA ARG A 33 7.22 -1.45 28.83
C ARG A 33 5.90 -0.86 28.37
N MET A 34 5.83 -0.52 27.09
CA MET A 34 4.61 -0.07 26.43
C MET A 34 4.04 -1.23 25.62
N GLU A 35 2.77 -1.55 25.88
CA GLU A 35 2.00 -2.49 25.08
C GLU A 35 1.14 -1.69 24.10
N ILE A 36 1.31 -1.95 22.81
CA ILE A 36 0.57 -1.30 21.73
C ILE A 36 -0.33 -2.34 21.08
N GLU A 37 -1.62 -2.09 21.12
CA GLU A 37 -2.61 -2.86 20.40
C GLU A 37 -2.96 -2.14 19.10
N VAL A 38 -2.52 -2.69 17.97
CA VAL A 38 -2.87 -2.20 16.64
C VAL A 38 -4.12 -2.96 16.19
N PRO A 39 -5.26 -2.27 15.95
CA PRO A 39 -6.46 -2.92 15.44
C PRO A 39 -6.22 -3.49 14.04
N ASP A 40 -6.74 -4.68 13.77
CA ASP A 40 -6.55 -5.35 12.47
C ASP A 40 -7.19 -4.58 11.30
N SER A 41 -8.13 -3.66 11.60
CA SER A 41 -8.73 -2.73 10.63
C SER A 41 -7.70 -1.85 9.92
N VAL A 42 -6.55 -1.57 10.53
CA VAL A 42 -5.46 -0.78 9.91
C VAL A 42 -4.81 -1.53 8.74
N PHE A 43 -4.86 -2.86 8.76
CA PHE A 43 -4.31 -3.71 7.70
C PHE A 43 -5.38 -4.22 6.72
N ALA A 44 -6.62 -3.73 6.84
CA ALA A 44 -7.67 -4.09 5.88
C ALA A 44 -7.24 -3.67 4.48
N LYS A 45 -7.29 -4.61 3.52
CA LYS A 45 -6.99 -4.31 2.12
C LYS A 45 -7.93 -3.19 1.65
N PRO A 46 -7.43 -2.16 0.97
CA PRO A 46 -8.31 -1.14 0.40
C PRO A 46 -9.29 -1.82 -0.55
N VAL A 47 -10.57 -1.50 -0.42
CA VAL A 47 -11.59 -1.96 -1.36
C VAL A 47 -11.33 -1.23 -2.67
N ILE A 48 -10.73 -1.93 -3.63
CA ILE A 48 -10.52 -1.40 -4.98
C ILE A 48 -11.87 -1.53 -5.72
N PRO A 49 -12.54 -0.42 -6.07
CA PRO A 49 -13.79 -0.50 -6.80
C PRO A 49 -13.56 -1.07 -8.20
N VAL A 50 -14.29 -2.11 -8.56
CA VAL A 50 -14.26 -2.69 -9.91
C VAL A 50 -15.39 -2.05 -10.72
N THR A 51 -15.03 -1.16 -11.65
CA THR A 51 -15.99 -0.58 -12.58
C THR A 51 -16.13 -1.49 -13.80
N ARG A 52 -17.31 -2.08 -13.99
CA ARG A 52 -17.64 -2.80 -15.22
C ARG A 52 -18.21 -1.82 -16.25
N VAL A 53 -17.46 -1.57 -17.31
CA VAL A 53 -17.97 -0.82 -18.48
C VAL A 53 -18.66 -1.81 -19.40
N VAL A 54 -19.97 -1.63 -19.60
CA VAL A 54 -20.75 -2.39 -20.59
C VAL A 54 -20.97 -1.49 -21.79
N ILE A 55 -20.35 -1.84 -22.92
CA ILE A 55 -20.55 -1.14 -24.19
C ILE A 55 -21.63 -1.91 -24.97
N PRO A 56 -22.78 -1.29 -25.28
CA PRO A 56 -23.80 -1.90 -26.12
C PRO A 56 -23.24 -2.22 -27.51
N ALA A 57 -23.60 -3.38 -28.08
CA ALA A 57 -23.15 -3.80 -29.41
C ALA A 57 -23.52 -2.77 -30.50
N GLU A 58 -24.66 -2.11 -30.34
CA GLU A 58 -25.17 -1.05 -31.22
C GLU A 58 -24.26 0.20 -31.25
N SER A 59 -23.42 0.39 -30.23
CA SER A 59 -22.49 1.52 -30.15
C SER A 59 -21.14 1.24 -30.81
N ILE A 60 -20.93 0.03 -31.34
CA ILE A 60 -19.70 -0.35 -32.04
C ILE A 60 -19.84 0.00 -33.53
N ASN A 61 -19.65 1.28 -33.87
CA ASN A 61 -19.54 1.70 -35.26
C ASN A 61 -18.11 1.40 -35.75
N ARG A 62 -17.93 0.30 -36.49
CA ARG A 62 -16.73 0.04 -37.30
C ARG A 62 -17.03 0.43 -38.74
N THR A 63 -16.79 1.68 -39.10
CA THR A 63 -16.76 2.09 -40.51
C THR A 63 -15.45 1.57 -41.10
N ILE A 64 -15.53 0.59 -41.99
CA ILE A 64 -14.40 0.16 -42.82
C ILE A 64 -14.68 0.68 -44.22
N GLU A 65 -14.01 1.76 -44.61
CA GLU A 65 -13.92 2.19 -46.00
C GLU A 65 -12.74 1.45 -46.64
N ALA A 66 -13.00 0.72 -47.72
CA ALA A 66 -11.99 0.05 -48.52
C ALA A 66 -12.09 0.58 -49.95
N GLU A 67 -11.09 1.34 -50.38
CA GLU A 67 -10.88 1.67 -51.79
C GLU A 67 -10.02 0.57 -52.44
N THR A 68 -10.47 0.07 -53.58
CA THR A 68 -9.72 -0.87 -54.42
C THR A 68 -9.33 -0.15 -55.70
N THR A 69 -8.06 0.19 -55.85
CA THR A 69 -7.48 0.63 -57.14
C THR A 69 -6.95 -0.59 -57.89
N LEU A 70 -7.41 -0.77 -59.14
CA LEU A 70 -6.86 -1.76 -60.07
C LEU A 70 -5.59 -1.17 -60.70
N ASP A 71 -4.42 -1.57 -60.20
CA ASP A 71 -3.16 -1.34 -60.90
C ASP A 71 -3.02 -2.35 -62.05
N GLY A 72 -2.97 -1.86 -63.29
CA GLY A 72 -2.46 -2.63 -64.41
C GLY A 72 -3.22 -2.51 -65.73
N GLU A 73 -3.34 -1.31 -66.29
CA GLU A 73 -3.44 -1.18 -67.76
C GLU A 73 -1.99 -1.11 -68.30
N VAL A 74 -1.45 -2.27 -68.65
CA VAL A 74 -0.23 -2.36 -69.47
C VAL A 74 -0.64 -2.00 -70.89
N ALA A 75 -0.24 -0.81 -71.35
CA ALA A 75 -0.18 -0.46 -72.77
C ALA A 75 1.16 -0.91 -73.37
#